data_AF-A0AAV5UE69-F1
#
_entry.id   AF-A0AAV5UE69-F1
#
_cell.length_a   1.000
_cell.length_b   1.000
_cell.length_c   1.000
_cell.angle_alpha   90.00
_cell.angle_beta   90.00
_cell.angle_gamma   90.00
#
_symmetry.space_group_name_H-M   'P 1'
#
loop_
_entity.id
_entity.type
_entity.pdbx_description
1 polymer ?
#
loop_
_entity_poly.entity_id
_entity_poly.type
_entity_poly.pdbx_seq_one_letter_code
_entity_poly.pdbx_strand_id
1 'polypeptide(L)'
;MLLRLSIVFCLTATLIHSSPNENSICPDPSWHCPGATTCCLDPSGNWGCCPFPAATCCSDGIHCCPFQTTCSGSMCVYSSNKSFAALEKVPALKSNATENNA
;
A
#
# COMPACT_ATOMS: atom_id res chain seq x y z
N MET A 1 -18.18 -25.10 38.20
CA MET A 1 -16.89 -25.68 37.75
C MET A 1 -17.17 -26.57 36.56
N LEU A 2 -17.26 -26.00 35.36
CA LEU A 2 -17.18 -26.69 34.06
C LEU A 2 -17.10 -25.58 32.98
N LEU A 3 -15.96 -25.55 32.31
CA LEU A 3 -15.42 -24.56 31.38
C LEU A 3 -16.42 -24.13 30.29
N ARG A 4 -16.91 -22.89 30.36
CA ARG A 4 -17.54 -22.23 29.20
C ARG A 4 -16.43 -21.63 28.34
N LEU A 5 -15.99 -22.46 27.41
CA LEU A 5 -15.19 -22.23 26.22
C LEU A 5 -15.34 -20.82 25.60
N SER A 6 -14.68 -19.82 26.19
CA SER A 6 -14.46 -18.50 25.56
C SER A 6 -12.97 -18.26 25.28
N ILE A 7 -12.18 -19.35 25.26
CA ILE A 7 -10.75 -19.41 24.92
C ILE A 7 -10.57 -19.32 23.38
N VAL A 8 -11.29 -18.41 22.72
CA VAL A 8 -10.91 -17.95 21.38
C VAL A 8 -10.91 -16.42 21.38
N PHE A 9 -10.46 -15.84 22.48
CA PHE A 9 -10.31 -14.41 22.66
C PHE A 9 -8.93 -14.00 23.20
N CYS A 10 -7.96 -14.92 23.35
CA CYS A 10 -6.60 -14.56 23.80
C CYS A 10 -5.45 -15.51 23.38
N LEU A 11 -5.67 -16.55 22.58
CA LEU A 11 -4.61 -17.48 22.12
C LEU A 11 -4.36 -17.50 20.60
N THR A 12 -5.19 -16.83 19.79
CA THR A 12 -4.93 -16.63 18.34
C THR A 12 -4.32 -15.27 18.03
N ALA A 13 -3.73 -14.59 19.02
CA ALA A 13 -2.79 -13.49 18.75
C ALA A 13 -1.44 -14.05 18.24
N THR A 14 -1.49 -15.01 17.31
CA THR A 14 -0.36 -15.32 16.44
C THR A 14 -0.17 -14.08 15.57
N LEU A 15 0.81 -13.27 15.94
CA LEU A 15 1.64 -12.46 15.05
C LEU A 15 0.93 -12.06 13.74
N ILE A 16 0.05 -11.05 13.75
CA ILE A 16 -0.15 -10.27 12.52
C ILE A 16 1.07 -9.35 12.42
N HIS A 17 2.23 -9.97 12.18
CA HIS A 17 3.44 -9.28 11.78
C HIS A 17 3.40 -9.32 10.26
N SER A 18 2.79 -8.31 9.65
CA SER A 18 2.81 -8.13 8.20
C SER A 18 4.26 -8.21 7.73
N SER A 19 4.60 -9.29 7.05
CA SER A 19 5.97 -9.59 6.65
C SER A 19 6.38 -8.61 5.55
N PRO A 20 7.61 -8.05 5.54
CA PRO A 20 8.03 -7.06 4.54
C PRO A 20 8.08 -7.59 3.09
N ASN A 21 7.81 -8.87 2.88
CA ASN A 21 7.75 -9.56 1.59
C ASN A 21 6.32 -10.05 1.23
N GLU A 22 5.30 -9.68 1.99
CA GLU A 22 3.91 -10.02 1.68
C GLU A 22 3.34 -9.03 0.66
N ASN A 23 2.67 -9.53 -0.39
CA ASN A 23 2.04 -8.66 -1.37
C ASN A 23 0.82 -7.96 -0.75
N SER A 24 0.81 -6.63 -0.77
CA SER A 24 -0.37 -5.84 -0.45
C SER A 24 -1.37 -5.92 -1.59
N ILE A 25 -2.54 -6.50 -1.32
CA ILE A 25 -3.65 -6.59 -2.28
C ILE A 25 -4.29 -5.20 -2.37
N CYS A 26 -4.44 -4.68 -3.58
CA CYS A 26 -5.11 -3.41 -3.81
C CYS A 26 -6.63 -3.54 -3.62
N PRO A 27 -7.37 -2.42 -3.49
CA PRO A 27 -8.83 -2.47 -3.40
C PRO A 27 -9.50 -3.24 -4.56
N ASP A 28 -8.89 -3.21 -5.75
CA ASP A 28 -9.18 -4.20 -6.79
C ASP A 28 -8.28 -5.43 -6.60
N PRO A 29 -8.84 -6.63 -6.33
CA PRO A 29 -8.08 -7.85 -6.09
C PRO A 29 -7.32 -8.36 -7.33
N SER A 30 -7.58 -7.78 -8.50
CA SER A 30 -6.82 -8.02 -9.72
C SER A 30 -5.42 -7.43 -9.65
N TRP A 31 -5.13 -6.54 -8.70
CA TRP A 31 -3.86 -5.83 -8.59
C TRP A 31 -3.23 -5.98 -7.21
N HIS A 32 -1.92 -6.07 -7.17
CA HIS A 32 -1.16 -6.18 -5.93
C HIS A 32 0.20 -5.48 -6.04
N CYS A 33 0.72 -5.07 -4.89
CA CYS A 33 2.02 -4.43 -4.76
C CYS A 33 2.91 -5.25 -3.81
N PRO A 34 4.20 -5.46 -4.14
CA PRO A 34 5.08 -6.24 -3.28
C PRO A 34 5.42 -5.51 -1.98
N GLY A 35 5.49 -6.24 -0.87
CA GLY A 35 5.92 -5.74 0.43
C GLY A 35 5.03 -4.67 1.05
N ALA A 36 5.61 -3.87 1.95
CA ALA A 36 4.93 -2.78 2.68
C ALA A 36 4.73 -1.52 1.80
N THR A 37 3.97 -1.68 0.73
CA THR A 37 3.63 -0.66 -0.25
C THR A 37 2.18 -0.19 -0.08
N THR A 38 1.85 0.95 -0.70
CA THR A 38 0.47 1.47 -0.74
C THR A 38 -0.02 1.50 -2.18
N CYS A 39 -1.21 0.95 -2.43
CA CYS A 39 -1.87 1.03 -3.73
C CYS A 39 -2.50 2.41 -3.93
N CYS A 40 -2.14 3.08 -5.02
CA CYS A 40 -2.71 4.35 -5.47
C CYS A 40 -3.24 4.21 -6.89
N LEU A 41 -4.35 4.87 -7.22
CA LEU A 41 -4.84 4.93 -8.59
C LEU A 41 -3.84 5.67 -9.50
N ASP A 42 -3.67 5.17 -10.73
CA ASP A 42 -2.93 5.83 -11.79
C ASP A 42 -3.86 6.78 -12.60
N PRO A 43 -3.33 7.60 -13.53
CA PRO A 43 -4.15 8.50 -14.35
C PRO A 43 -5.09 7.75 -15.32
N SER A 44 -4.82 6.46 -15.57
CA SER A 44 -5.58 5.59 -16.47
C SER A 44 -6.74 4.88 -15.76
N GLY A 45 -6.84 4.98 -14.43
CA GLY A 45 -7.80 4.24 -13.60
C GLY A 45 -7.36 2.83 -13.19
N ASN A 46 -6.12 2.44 -13.50
CA ASN A 46 -5.45 1.26 -12.97
C ASN A 46 -4.79 1.56 -11.61
N TRP A 47 -3.96 0.63 -11.12
CA TRP A 47 -3.25 0.76 -9.84
C TRP A 47 -1.74 0.89 -10.02
N GLY A 48 -1.13 1.71 -9.17
CA GLY A 48 0.29 1.86 -8.97
C GLY A 48 0.68 1.68 -7.51
N CYS A 49 1.93 1.30 -7.28
CA CYS A 49 2.53 1.01 -6.00
C CYS A 49 3.43 2.15 -5.54
N CYS A 50 3.18 2.61 -4.32
CA CYS A 50 4.06 3.52 -3.61
C CYS A 50 4.92 2.75 -2.62
N PRO A 51 6.26 2.90 -2.62
CA PRO A 51 7.18 2.20 -1.72
C PRO A 51 7.15 2.75 -0.28
N PHE A 52 6.08 3.46 0.09
CA PHE A 52 5.85 3.93 1.44
C PHE A 52 4.61 3.23 2.01
N PRO A 53 4.66 2.76 3.27
CA PRO A 53 3.47 2.33 3.97
C PRO A 53 2.58 3.55 4.26
N ALA A 54 1.27 3.39 4.11
CA ALA A 54 0.28 4.45 4.30
C ALA A 54 0.64 5.75 3.52
N ALA A 55 1.06 5.59 2.27
CA ALA A 55 1.41 6.71 1.41
C ALA A 55 0.20 7.61 1.15
N THR A 56 0.46 8.90 0.96
CA THR A 56 -0.51 9.85 0.44
C THR A 56 -0.46 9.80 -1.09
N CYS A 57 -1.57 9.36 -1.71
CA CYS A 57 -1.71 9.34 -3.16
C CYS A 57 -1.97 10.76 -3.67
N CYS A 58 -1.12 11.27 -4.56
CA CYS A 58 -1.36 12.58 -5.16
C CYS A 58 -2.46 12.50 -6.22
N SER A 59 -3.23 13.59 -6.35
CA SER A 59 -4.34 13.71 -7.31
C SER A 59 -3.90 13.76 -8.76
N ASP A 60 -2.61 13.95 -9.03
CA ASP A 60 -2.03 13.87 -10.37
C ASP A 60 -2.03 12.45 -10.95
N GLY A 61 -2.28 11.43 -10.13
CA GLY A 61 -2.27 10.03 -10.55
C GLY A 61 -0.85 9.48 -10.79
N ILE A 62 0.20 10.28 -10.77
CA ILE A 62 1.57 9.85 -11.12
C ILE A 62 2.45 9.75 -9.87
N HIS A 63 2.30 10.69 -8.94
CA HIS A 63 3.19 10.78 -7.79
C HIS A 63 2.51 10.32 -6.50
N CYS A 64 3.35 10.01 -5.52
CA CYS A 64 2.93 9.83 -4.15
C CYS A 64 3.95 10.34 -3.16
N CYS A 65 3.43 10.57 -1.96
CA CYS A 65 4.18 11.10 -0.85
C CYS A 65 4.10 10.15 0.35
N PRO A 66 5.10 10.14 1.24
CA PRO A 66 5.06 9.36 2.47
C PRO A 66 3.94 9.83 3.42
N PHE A 67 3.70 9.04 4.46
CA PHE A 67 2.69 9.33 5.47
C PHE A 67 2.84 10.74 6.09
N GLN A 68 1.71 11.38 6.39
CA GLN A 68 1.63 12.72 7.01
C GLN A 68 2.29 13.85 6.19
N THR A 69 2.18 13.76 4.86
CA THR A 69 2.58 14.85 3.95
C THR A 69 1.44 15.18 3.00
N THR A 70 1.47 16.40 2.46
CA THR A 70 0.51 16.86 1.46
C THR A 70 1.22 17.01 0.11
N CYS A 71 0.55 16.61 -0.97
CA CYS A 71 1.06 16.82 -2.33
C CYS A 71 0.84 18.28 -2.75
N SER A 72 1.91 18.94 -3.17
CA SER A 72 1.91 20.27 -3.80
C SER A 72 2.58 20.14 -5.17
N GLY A 73 1.80 19.75 -6.17
CA GLY A 73 2.33 19.37 -7.48
C GLY A 73 3.28 18.17 -7.38
N SER A 74 4.51 18.34 -7.86
CA SER A 74 5.59 17.33 -7.79
C SER A 74 6.40 17.38 -6.49
N MET A 75 5.90 18.03 -5.44
CA MET A 75 6.54 18.08 -4.13
C MET A 75 5.64 17.56 -3.02
N CYS A 76 6.25 16.94 -2.03
CA CYS A 76 5.61 16.55 -0.79
C CYS A 76 5.97 17.56 0.29
N VAL A 77 4.97 18.04 1.03
CA VAL A 77 5.14 19.06 2.08
C VAL A 77 4.68 18.49 3.42
N TYR A 78 5.57 18.51 4.42
CA TYR A 78 5.22 18.22 5.81
C TYR A 78 4.54 19.43 6.46
N SER A 79 3.75 19.18 7.51
CA SER A 79 3.16 20.25 8.35
C SER A 79 4.20 21.16 9.01
N SER A 80 5.47 20.73 9.07
CA SER A 80 6.61 21.53 9.53
C SER A 80 7.22 22.45 8.46
N ASN A 81 6.56 22.61 7.31
CA ASN A 81 7.05 23.34 6.13
C ASN A 81 8.32 22.76 5.50
N LYS A 82 8.71 21.52 5.83
CA LYS A 82 9.74 20.79 5.10
C LYS A 82 9.15 20.23 3.82
N SER A 83 9.81 20.48 2.69
CA SER A 83 9.42 19.96 1.39
C SER A 83 10.52 19.12 0.75
N PHE A 84 10.12 18.12 -0.02
CA PHE A 84 11.00 17.30 -0.84
C PHE A 84 10.26 16.88 -2.11
N ALA A 85 10.99 16.36 -3.11
CA ALA A 85 10.38 15.91 -4.35
C ALA A 85 9.45 14.72 -4.11
N ALA A 86 8.28 14.74 -4.75
CA ALA A 86 7.39 13.60 -4.74
C ALA A 86 7.99 12.44 -5.52
N LEU A 87 7.58 11.23 -5.15
CA LEU A 87 8.09 10.03 -5.78
C LEU A 87 7.09 9.56 -6.84
N GLU A 88 7.58 9.15 -8.00
CA GLU A 88 6.76 8.50 -9.01
C GLU A 88 6.33 7.10 -8.57
N LYS A 89 5.09 6.74 -8.87
CA LYS A 89 4.56 5.39 -8.61
C LYS A 89 5.15 4.38 -9.57
N VAL A 90 5.29 3.14 -9.12
CA VAL A 90 5.58 1.99 -9.99
C VAL A 90 4.26 1.32 -10.39
N PRO A 91 4.09 0.77 -11.61
CA PRO A 91 2.87 0.03 -11.95
C PRO A 91 2.62 -1.14 -10.99
N ALA A 92 1.37 -1.35 -10.59
CA ALA A 92 1.01 -2.52 -9.80
C ALA A 92 1.06 -3.80 -10.64
N LEU A 93 1.32 -4.92 -9.98
CA LEU A 93 1.31 -6.23 -10.62
C LEU A 93 -0.13 -6.72 -10.71
N LYS A 94 -0.51 -7.26 -11.86
CA LYS A 94 -1.84 -7.81 -12.07
C LYS A 94 -1.82 -9.30 -11.72
N SER A 95 -2.71 -9.75 -10.83
CA SER A 95 -2.85 -11.17 -10.45
C SER A 95 -3.32 -12.08 -11.59
N ASN A 96 -3.69 -11.50 -12.73
CA ASN A 96 -4.12 -12.21 -13.94
C ASN A 96 -3.13 -12.10 -15.11
N ALA A 97 -1.83 -12.19 -14.84
CA ALA A 97 -0.87 -12.70 -15.81
C ALA A 97 -0.73 -14.20 -15.48
N THR A 98 -1.29 -15.13 -16.25
CA THR A 98 -0.69 -15.57 -17.52
C THR A 98 0.84 -15.34 -17.54
N GLU A 99 1.55 -15.92 -16.57
CA GLU A 99 2.94 -16.32 -16.77
C GLU A 99 2.92 -17.56 -17.67
N ASN A 100 2.57 -17.36 -18.94
CA ASN A 100 2.80 -18.33 -20.00
C ASN A 100 3.68 -17.65 -21.05
N ASN A 101 4.88 -18.20 -21.22
CA ASN A 101 5.85 -18.03 -22.31
C ASN A 101 6.92 -16.93 -22.15
N ALA A 102 8.05 -17.33 -21.56
CA ALA A 102 9.37 -17.07 -22.13
C ALA A 102 10.23 -18.33 -21.99
#